data_AF-A0A9E2PDA8-F1
#
_entry.id   AF-A0A9E2PDA8-F1
#
_cell.length_a   1.000
_cell.length_b   1.000
_cell.length_c   1.000
_cell.angle_alpha   90.00
_cell.angle_beta   90.00
_cell.angle_gamma   90.00
#
_symmetry.space_group_name_H-M   'P 1'
#
loop_
_entity.id
_entity.type
_entity.pdbx_description
1 polymer ?
#
loop_
_entity_poly.entity_id
_entity_poly.type
_entity_poly.pdbx_seq_one_letter_code
_entity_poly.pdbx_strand_id
1 'polypeptide(L)'
;LDLEISRFPKPVIVLADGITMGGGLGISAGADIVLATERTITAMPETRIGFFPDVGATGWMHNKCPPGYPEYLGLTGYEMKGGESVRVGLATHLLTTPKISFVHEVLENFSSELSHEKPEAVQQIIALLEPLLKKDIPQKPGLDALVKTCFAGKTSIIPMLEDLRACSQFNDLCEGIFQRLSERSPTALATTLQLLRLNEGRPIEAVFKTDLKAARFLLTHPDYIEGIRARLIDKDDQPRWQPESLEKLTRTVFMAIFSPSNSQDDL
;
A
#
# COMPACT_ATOMS: atom_id res chain seq x y z
N LEU A 1 6.68 6.69 -14.65
CA LEU A 1 6.42 7.67 -13.58
C LEU A 1 6.90 7.19 -12.22
N ASP A 2 6.25 6.23 -11.55
CA ASP A 2 6.60 5.85 -10.16
C ASP A 2 8.07 5.44 -9.99
N LEU A 3 8.58 4.61 -10.91
CA LEU A 3 9.99 4.22 -10.96
C LEU A 3 10.93 5.42 -11.23
N GLU A 4 10.48 6.41 -11.97
CA GLU A 4 11.26 7.62 -12.26
C GLU A 4 11.34 8.51 -11.02
N ILE A 5 10.25 8.62 -10.26
CA ILE A 5 10.21 9.32 -8.97
C ILE A 5 11.17 8.66 -7.99
N SER A 6 11.13 7.33 -7.85
CA SER A 6 12.03 6.61 -6.94
C SER A 6 13.52 6.74 -7.30
N ARG A 7 13.81 7.01 -8.58
CA ARG A 7 15.17 7.19 -9.11
C ARG A 7 15.53 8.66 -9.31
N PHE A 8 14.65 9.59 -8.93
CA PHE A 8 14.85 10.99 -9.25
C PHE A 8 16.12 11.51 -8.56
N PRO A 9 17.04 12.17 -9.27
CA PRO A 9 18.37 12.50 -8.74
C PRO A 9 18.34 13.63 -7.69
N LYS A 10 17.24 14.37 -7.60
CA LYS A 10 17.03 15.44 -6.61
C LYS A 10 16.03 15.00 -5.55
N PRO A 11 16.06 15.59 -4.33
CA PRO A 11 15.04 15.34 -3.33
C PRO A 11 13.63 15.58 -3.86
N VAL A 12 12.73 14.62 -3.62
CA VAL A 12 11.30 14.74 -3.92
C VAL A 12 10.54 14.82 -2.61
N ILE A 13 9.72 15.87 -2.48
CA ILE A 13 8.84 16.11 -1.35
C ILE A 13 7.40 15.94 -1.80
N VAL A 14 6.63 15.11 -1.10
CA VAL A 14 5.20 14.93 -1.32
C VAL A 14 4.42 15.50 -0.14
N LEU A 15 3.45 16.36 -0.44
CA LEU A 15 2.46 16.87 0.51
C LEU A 15 1.21 15.99 0.40
N ALA A 16 1.10 14.97 1.25
CA ALA A 16 0.01 14.00 1.23
C ALA A 16 -1.24 14.51 1.99
N ASP A 17 -1.73 15.72 1.69
CA ASP A 17 -2.87 16.33 2.38
C ASP A 17 -4.21 15.84 1.81
N GLY A 18 -4.82 14.86 2.47
CA GLY A 18 -6.09 14.26 2.06
C GLY A 18 -5.97 12.81 1.61
N ILE A 19 -6.89 12.36 0.76
CA ILE A 19 -6.96 10.98 0.28
C ILE A 19 -5.74 10.69 -0.61
N THR A 20 -4.91 9.75 -0.18
CA THR A 20 -3.68 9.32 -0.86
C THR A 20 -3.72 7.79 -0.98
N MET A 21 -4.44 7.28 -1.97
CA MET A 21 -4.71 5.85 -2.14
C MET A 21 -4.23 5.34 -3.51
N GLY A 22 -3.92 4.05 -3.60
CA GLY A 22 -3.50 3.39 -4.84
C GLY A 22 -2.35 4.13 -5.52
N GLY A 23 -2.56 4.59 -6.75
CA GLY A 23 -1.56 5.37 -7.50
C GLY A 23 -1.05 6.62 -6.79
N GLY A 24 -1.86 7.31 -5.97
CA GLY A 24 -1.39 8.43 -5.17
C GLY A 24 -0.39 8.01 -4.09
N LEU A 25 -0.57 6.81 -3.53
CA LEU A 25 0.37 6.21 -2.59
C LEU A 25 1.62 5.68 -3.30
N GLY A 26 1.50 5.20 -4.54
CA GLY A 26 2.64 4.85 -5.42
C GLY A 26 3.60 6.02 -5.64
N ILE A 27 3.05 7.18 -6.04
CA ILE A 27 3.80 8.44 -6.17
C ILE A 27 4.49 8.80 -4.84
N SER A 28 3.76 8.70 -3.73
CA SER A 28 4.28 9.02 -2.40
C SER A 28 5.40 8.07 -1.97
N ALA A 29 5.28 6.77 -2.27
CA ALA A 29 6.23 5.76 -1.84
C ALA A 29 7.63 5.94 -2.47
N GLY A 30 7.69 6.50 -3.68
CA GLY A 30 8.94 6.83 -4.37
C GLY A 30 9.61 8.12 -3.87
N ALA A 31 8.92 8.96 -3.11
CA ALA A 31 9.46 10.22 -2.63
C ALA A 31 10.41 10.06 -1.44
N ASP A 32 11.32 11.02 -1.27
CA ASP A 32 12.30 11.04 -0.17
C ASP A 32 11.66 11.54 1.12
N ILE A 33 10.76 12.52 1.01
CA ILE A 33 10.02 13.10 2.13
C ILE A 33 8.54 13.07 1.79
N VAL A 34 7.75 12.39 2.62
CA VAL A 34 6.29 12.38 2.55
C VAL A 34 5.75 13.05 3.81
N LEU A 35 5.10 14.20 3.64
CA LEU A 35 4.50 15.01 4.69
C LEU A 35 3.00 14.73 4.76
N ALA A 36 2.57 14.03 5.81
CA ALA A 36 1.17 13.83 6.13
C ALA A 36 0.60 14.99 6.98
N THR A 37 -0.71 15.13 6.95
CA THR A 37 -1.51 16.02 7.81
C THR A 37 -2.55 15.23 8.60
N GLU A 38 -3.30 15.89 9.47
CA GLU A 38 -4.48 15.29 10.10
C GLU A 38 -5.58 14.86 9.10
N ARG A 39 -5.54 15.34 7.84
CA ARG A 39 -6.49 15.00 6.78
C ARG A 39 -6.03 13.84 5.91
N THR A 40 -4.77 13.42 6.02
CA THR A 40 -4.22 12.32 5.22
C THR A 40 -5.00 11.04 5.48
N ILE A 41 -5.39 10.34 4.41
CA ILE A 41 -5.94 8.98 4.47
C ILE A 41 -5.19 8.14 3.45
N THR A 42 -4.38 7.19 3.91
CA THR A 42 -3.63 6.28 3.03
C THR A 42 -4.24 4.88 3.03
N ALA A 43 -4.34 4.27 1.85
CA ALA A 43 -4.80 2.88 1.69
C ALA A 43 -4.39 2.32 0.32
N MET A 44 -4.33 1.00 0.23
CA MET A 44 -4.30 0.24 -1.03
C MET A 44 -5.61 -0.55 -1.16
N PRO A 45 -6.72 0.06 -1.64
CA PRO A 45 -8.05 -0.54 -1.62
C PRO A 45 -8.33 -1.49 -2.80
N GLU A 46 -7.33 -1.82 -3.63
CA GLU A 46 -7.49 -2.48 -4.93
C GLU A 46 -8.16 -3.86 -4.84
N THR A 47 -7.95 -4.60 -3.74
CA THR A 47 -8.61 -5.91 -3.53
C THR A 47 -10.13 -5.79 -3.41
N ARG A 48 -10.65 -4.60 -3.06
CA ARG A 48 -12.09 -4.29 -2.97
C ARG A 48 -12.75 -4.19 -4.35
N ILE A 49 -11.96 -4.00 -5.41
CA ILE A 49 -12.43 -3.89 -6.80
C ILE A 49 -11.92 -5.01 -7.70
N GLY A 50 -11.48 -6.14 -7.13
CA GLY A 50 -10.99 -7.28 -7.93
C GLY A 50 -9.61 -7.06 -8.53
N PHE A 51 -8.82 -6.13 -7.98
CA PHE A 51 -7.45 -5.85 -8.40
C PHE A 51 -6.45 -6.09 -7.24
N PHE A 52 -5.19 -5.74 -7.41
CA PHE A 52 -4.15 -5.90 -6.39
C PHE A 52 -3.42 -4.58 -6.13
N PRO A 53 -2.75 -4.41 -4.97
CA PRO A 53 -1.88 -3.27 -4.72
C PRO A 53 -0.72 -3.23 -5.73
N ASP A 54 -0.88 -2.45 -6.79
CA ASP A 54 0.10 -2.27 -7.86
C ASP A 54 1.10 -1.17 -7.48
N VAL A 55 1.60 -0.41 -8.46
CA VAL A 55 2.54 0.71 -8.26
C VAL A 55 3.76 0.35 -7.38
N GLY A 56 4.24 -0.88 -7.49
CA GLY A 56 5.36 -1.41 -6.73
C GLY A 56 5.04 -1.77 -5.27
N ALA A 57 3.79 -1.65 -4.83
CA ALA A 57 3.40 -1.73 -3.42
C ALA A 57 3.71 -3.06 -2.78
N THR A 58 3.55 -4.15 -3.54
CA THR A 58 3.90 -5.49 -3.09
C THR A 58 5.40 -5.67 -2.79
N GLY A 59 6.26 -4.77 -3.28
CA GLY A 59 7.68 -4.72 -2.93
C GLY A 59 8.00 -3.65 -1.88
N TRP A 60 7.64 -2.40 -2.15
CA TRP A 60 8.06 -1.29 -1.28
C TRP A 60 7.42 -1.34 0.12
N MET A 61 6.24 -1.97 0.30
CA MET A 61 5.64 -2.10 1.63
C MET A 61 6.53 -2.93 2.57
N HIS A 62 7.20 -3.97 2.08
CA HIS A 62 8.14 -4.77 2.90
C HIS A 62 9.33 -3.94 3.39
N ASN A 63 9.75 -2.94 2.61
CA ASN A 63 10.88 -2.07 2.96
C ASN A 63 10.49 -0.93 3.90
N LYS A 64 9.21 -0.53 3.93
CA LYS A 64 8.73 0.63 4.67
C LYS A 64 7.93 0.28 5.93
N CYS A 65 7.11 -0.76 5.86
CA CYS A 65 6.13 -1.07 6.88
C CYS A 65 6.65 -2.08 7.93
N PRO A 66 6.16 -2.03 9.18
CA PRO A 66 6.50 -3.04 10.18
C PRO A 66 5.99 -4.44 9.81
N PRO A 67 6.51 -5.52 10.43
CA PRO A 67 6.10 -6.89 10.11
C PRO A 67 4.58 -7.11 10.18
N GLY A 68 4.02 -7.74 9.13
CA GLY A 68 2.59 -8.03 8.99
C GLY A 68 1.77 -6.90 8.35
N TYR A 69 2.28 -5.66 8.35
CA TYR A 69 1.58 -4.54 7.72
C TYR A 69 1.49 -4.62 6.18
N PRO A 70 2.51 -5.10 5.44
CA PRO A 70 2.37 -5.26 3.98
C PRO A 70 1.16 -6.11 3.59
N GLU A 71 0.97 -7.25 4.25
CA GLU A 71 -0.16 -8.14 4.04
C GLU A 71 -1.47 -7.54 4.56
N TYR A 72 -1.44 -6.98 5.77
CA TYR A 72 -2.63 -6.36 6.36
C TYR A 72 -3.17 -5.24 5.48
N LEU A 73 -2.33 -4.29 5.06
CA LEU A 73 -2.71 -3.16 4.22
C LEU A 73 -3.12 -3.64 2.84
N GLY A 74 -2.31 -4.49 2.20
CA GLY A 74 -2.56 -4.94 0.83
C GLY A 74 -3.80 -5.82 0.68
N LEU A 75 -4.09 -6.67 1.67
CA LEU A 75 -5.25 -7.58 1.61
C LEU A 75 -6.54 -6.87 2.02
N THR A 76 -6.51 -6.09 3.11
CA THR A 76 -7.73 -5.50 3.69
C THR A 76 -8.12 -4.17 3.05
N GLY A 77 -7.15 -3.43 2.49
CA GLY A 77 -7.33 -2.04 2.09
C GLY A 77 -7.64 -1.12 3.26
N TYR A 78 -7.06 -1.38 4.44
CA TYR A 78 -7.30 -0.57 5.64
C TYR A 78 -6.82 0.86 5.45
N GLU A 79 -7.63 1.81 5.91
CA GLU A 79 -7.35 3.24 5.84
C GLU A 79 -6.53 3.69 7.06
N MET A 80 -5.30 4.12 6.82
CA MET A 80 -4.46 4.75 7.85
C MET A 80 -4.69 6.26 7.84
N LYS A 81 -5.07 6.82 9.00
CA LYS A 81 -5.45 8.24 9.11
C LYS A 81 -4.34 9.08 9.74
N GLY A 82 -3.99 10.17 9.07
CA GLY A 82 -3.01 11.15 9.51
C GLY A 82 -1.72 10.52 10.01
N GLY A 83 -1.40 10.75 11.28
CA GLY A 83 -0.19 10.24 11.94
C GLY A 83 -0.05 8.72 11.95
N GLU A 84 -1.14 7.95 11.75
CA GLU A 84 -1.02 6.50 11.58
C GLU A 84 -0.21 6.12 10.34
N SER A 85 -0.34 6.90 9.27
CA SER A 85 0.45 6.71 8.04
C SER A 85 1.94 6.83 8.33
N VAL A 86 2.33 7.72 9.26
CA VAL A 86 3.72 7.85 9.72
C VAL A 86 4.12 6.65 10.59
N ARG A 87 3.27 6.24 11.54
CA ARG A 87 3.52 5.08 12.41
C ARG A 87 3.84 3.81 11.61
N VAL A 88 3.15 3.58 10.49
CA VAL A 88 3.33 2.39 9.66
C VAL A 88 4.29 2.59 8.47
N GLY A 89 4.96 3.75 8.37
CA GLY A 89 5.97 4.03 7.34
C GLY A 89 5.43 4.41 5.96
N LEU A 90 4.12 4.65 5.81
CA LEU A 90 3.51 5.14 4.57
C LEU A 90 3.74 6.65 4.36
N ALA A 91 4.03 7.39 5.43
CA ALA A 91 4.52 8.76 5.39
C ALA A 91 5.77 8.90 6.27
N THR A 92 6.61 9.90 6.00
CA THR A 92 7.86 10.10 6.75
C THR A 92 7.67 11.01 7.95
N HIS A 93 6.85 12.05 7.82
CA HIS A 93 6.65 13.05 8.87
C HIS A 93 5.19 13.51 8.89
N LEU A 94 4.80 14.12 10.00
CA LEU A 94 3.46 14.69 10.22
C LEU A 94 3.59 16.19 10.43
N LEU A 95 2.66 16.97 9.87
CA LEU A 95 2.46 18.38 10.19
C LEU A 95 0.95 18.67 10.30
N THR A 96 0.57 19.90 10.62
CA THR A 96 -0.85 20.30 10.58
C THR A 96 -1.19 20.96 9.25
N THR A 97 -2.41 20.81 8.74
CA THR A 97 -2.82 21.41 7.45
C THR A 97 -2.44 22.89 7.30
N PRO A 98 -2.61 23.77 8.31
CA PRO A 98 -2.20 25.18 8.19
C PRO A 98 -0.69 25.39 8.00
N LYS A 99 0.15 24.40 8.35
CA LYS A 99 1.60 24.50 8.18
C LYS A 99 2.09 24.19 6.76
N ILE A 100 1.22 23.71 5.87
CA ILE A 100 1.58 23.47 4.46
C ILE A 100 2.07 24.76 3.80
N SER A 101 1.41 25.90 4.01
CA SER A 101 1.85 27.18 3.42
C SER A 101 3.23 27.59 3.90
N PHE A 102 3.57 27.33 5.17
CA PHE A 102 4.91 27.59 5.69
C PHE A 102 5.97 26.65 5.10
N VAL A 103 5.61 25.41 4.73
CA VAL A 103 6.53 24.52 4.00
C VAL A 103 6.91 25.15 2.66
N HIS A 104 5.93 25.66 1.90
CA HIS A 104 6.20 26.36 0.64
C HIS A 104 7.09 27.57 0.85
N GLU A 105 6.73 28.45 1.79
CA GLU A 105 7.50 29.66 2.09
C GLU A 105 8.94 29.35 2.47
N VAL A 106 9.16 28.35 3.31
CA VAL A 106 10.50 27.94 3.76
C VAL A 106 11.33 27.37 2.61
N LEU A 107 10.73 26.58 1.73
CA LEU A 107 11.43 25.99 0.57
C LEU A 107 11.71 27.02 -0.53
N GLU A 108 10.77 27.94 -0.80
CA GLU A 108 10.93 29.00 -1.79
C GLU A 108 11.98 30.04 -1.38
N ASN A 109 12.09 30.33 -0.08
CA ASN A 109 13.06 31.27 0.46
C ASN A 109 14.41 30.61 0.84
N PHE A 110 14.58 29.31 0.59
CA PHE A 110 15.83 28.64 0.87
C PHE A 110 16.93 29.11 -0.09
N SER A 111 17.82 29.96 0.42
CA SER A 111 18.87 30.60 -0.39
C SER A 111 20.23 29.89 -0.36
N SER A 112 20.40 28.92 0.54
CA SER A 112 21.64 28.15 0.66
C SER A 112 21.72 27.06 -0.41
N GLU A 113 22.92 26.67 -0.79
CA GLU A 113 23.11 25.54 -1.70
C GLU A 113 22.86 24.22 -0.96
N LEU A 114 22.04 23.35 -1.55
CA LEU A 114 21.87 21.98 -1.08
C LEU A 114 23.10 21.15 -1.48
N SER A 115 23.39 20.11 -0.70
CA SER A 115 24.39 19.11 -1.10
C SER A 115 24.11 18.54 -2.50
N HIS A 116 25.16 18.26 -3.27
CA HIS A 116 25.05 17.51 -4.51
C HIS A 116 24.75 16.02 -4.27
N GLU A 117 25.10 15.52 -3.09
CA GLU A 117 24.72 14.18 -2.64
C GLU A 117 23.28 14.21 -2.10
N LYS A 118 22.41 13.44 -2.75
CA LYS A 118 20.97 13.43 -2.49
C LYS A 118 20.62 13.14 -1.02
N PRO A 119 21.21 12.13 -0.34
CA PRO A 119 20.88 11.82 1.06
C PRO A 119 21.13 13.01 1.99
N GLU A 120 22.25 13.71 1.82
CA GLU A 120 22.63 14.89 2.60
C GLU A 120 21.68 16.06 2.32
N ALA A 121 21.29 16.25 1.05
CA ALA A 121 20.30 17.27 0.69
C ALA A 121 18.93 16.99 1.33
N VAL A 122 18.50 15.73 1.37
CA VAL A 122 17.26 15.32 2.07
C VAL A 122 17.35 15.64 3.56
N GLN A 123 18.47 15.34 4.22
CA GLN A 123 18.66 15.67 5.65
C GLN A 123 18.66 17.18 5.90
N GLN A 124 19.26 17.98 5.02
CA GLN A 124 19.23 19.44 5.11
C GLN A 124 17.79 19.96 5.00
N ILE A 125 17.00 19.43 4.08
CA ILE A 125 15.58 19.80 3.93
C ILE A 125 14.77 19.40 5.17
N ILE A 126 14.98 18.20 5.71
CA ILE A 126 14.28 17.76 6.94
C ILE A 126 14.63 18.70 8.10
N ALA A 127 15.90 19.02 8.29
CA ALA A 127 16.35 19.93 9.35
C ALA A 127 15.74 21.33 9.20
N LEU A 128 15.57 21.81 7.97
CA LEU A 128 14.91 23.07 7.66
C LEU A 128 13.42 23.04 8.02
N LEU A 129 12.74 21.91 7.75
CA LEU A 129 11.30 21.75 8.01
C LEU A 129 10.98 21.37 9.46
N GLU A 130 11.96 20.91 10.25
CA GLU A 130 11.81 20.43 11.63
C GLU A 130 10.92 21.31 12.54
N PRO A 131 10.99 22.66 12.53
CA PRO A 131 10.11 23.50 13.36
C PRO A 131 8.61 23.38 13.00
N LEU A 132 8.30 22.93 11.79
CA LEU A 132 6.94 22.76 11.30
C LEU A 132 6.37 21.38 11.68
N LEU A 133 7.21 20.39 11.94
CA LEU A 133 6.80 19.00 12.11
C LEU A 133 6.17 18.74 13.49
N LYS A 134 5.22 17.80 13.52
CA LYS A 134 4.67 17.21 14.75
C LYS A 134 5.44 15.95 15.09
N LYS A 135 5.91 15.88 16.34
CA LYS A 135 6.64 14.73 16.88
C LYS A 135 5.76 13.68 17.55
N ASP A 136 4.57 14.08 17.98
CA ASP A 136 3.61 13.19 18.61
C ASP A 136 2.88 12.35 17.55
N ILE A 137 3.39 11.13 17.34
CA ILE A 137 2.84 10.15 16.40
C ILE A 137 1.99 9.14 17.20
N PRO A 138 0.70 8.94 16.84
CA PRO A 138 -0.20 8.08 17.60
C PRO A 138 0.29 6.63 17.60
N GLN A 139 0.28 5.99 18.77
CA GLN A 139 0.66 4.59 18.95
C GLN A 139 -0.57 3.67 18.98
N LYS A 140 -0.45 2.45 18.44
CA LYS A 140 -1.52 1.43 18.49
C LYS A 140 -0.97 0.03 18.78
N PRO A 141 -0.36 -0.18 19.96
CA PRO A 141 0.34 -1.43 20.27
C PRO A 141 -0.56 -2.68 20.19
N GLY A 142 -1.84 -2.56 20.52
CA GLY A 142 -2.80 -3.67 20.37
C GLY A 142 -3.03 -4.07 18.90
N LEU A 143 -3.18 -3.09 18.00
CA LEU A 143 -3.29 -3.36 16.57
C LEU A 143 -1.97 -3.87 16.00
N ASP A 144 -0.84 -3.29 16.40
CA ASP A 144 0.49 -3.70 15.94
C ASP A 144 0.80 -5.15 16.31
N ALA A 145 0.51 -5.55 17.54
CA ALA A 145 0.67 -6.92 18.00
C ALA A 145 -0.27 -7.88 17.24
N LEU A 146 -1.53 -7.49 17.05
CA LEU A 146 -2.51 -8.29 16.31
C LEU A 146 -2.09 -8.50 14.85
N VAL A 147 -1.75 -7.42 14.14
CA VAL A 147 -1.31 -7.46 12.74
C VAL A 147 -0.09 -8.35 12.58
N LYS A 148 0.93 -8.17 13.44
CA LYS A 148 2.12 -9.01 13.42
C LYS A 148 1.77 -10.49 13.63
N THR A 149 0.87 -10.80 14.54
CA THR A 149 0.51 -12.19 14.89
C THR A 149 -0.30 -12.87 13.78
N CYS A 150 -1.27 -12.15 13.20
CA CYS A 150 -2.19 -12.72 12.22
C CYS A 150 -1.62 -12.78 10.81
N PHE A 151 -0.71 -11.87 10.43
CA PHE A 151 -0.30 -11.70 9.04
C PHE A 151 1.17 -11.96 8.75
N ALA A 152 2.09 -11.63 9.68
CA ALA A 152 3.52 -11.67 9.38
C ALA A 152 4.00 -13.08 9.01
N GLY A 153 4.63 -13.21 7.83
CA GLY A 153 5.23 -14.47 7.36
C GLY A 153 4.24 -15.58 6.97
N LYS A 154 2.93 -15.33 7.04
CA LYS A 154 1.91 -16.33 6.68
C LYS A 154 1.85 -16.50 5.15
N THR A 155 1.84 -17.73 4.66
CA THR A 155 1.89 -18.03 3.21
C THR A 155 0.53 -18.35 2.59
N SER A 156 -0.52 -18.43 3.41
CA SER A 156 -1.88 -18.74 2.97
C SER A 156 -2.87 -17.85 3.71
N ILE A 157 -3.92 -17.44 3.00
CA ILE A 157 -4.99 -16.58 3.52
C ILE A 157 -5.96 -17.38 4.39
N ILE A 158 -6.19 -18.67 4.07
CA ILE A 158 -7.16 -19.50 4.78
C ILE A 158 -6.83 -19.56 6.29
N PRO A 159 -5.59 -19.91 6.72
CA PRO A 159 -5.24 -19.87 8.14
C PRO A 159 -5.35 -18.48 8.77
N MET A 160 -5.08 -17.40 8.01
CA MET A 160 -5.26 -16.03 8.54
C MET A 160 -6.73 -15.77 8.86
N LEU A 161 -7.65 -16.17 7.98
CA LEU A 161 -9.09 -16.03 8.18
C LEU A 161 -9.60 -16.89 9.34
N GLU A 162 -9.09 -18.10 9.50
CA GLU A 162 -9.40 -18.97 10.63
C GLU A 162 -8.95 -18.35 11.97
N ASP A 163 -7.70 -17.85 12.02
CA ASP A 163 -7.16 -17.15 13.20
C ASP A 163 -8.00 -15.92 13.55
N LEU A 164 -8.36 -15.11 12.54
CA LEU A 164 -9.18 -13.91 12.72
C LEU A 164 -10.61 -14.24 13.16
N ARG A 165 -11.23 -15.27 12.60
CA ARG A 165 -12.57 -15.73 12.97
C ARG A 165 -12.62 -16.28 14.40
N ALA A 166 -11.58 -16.97 14.85
CA ALA A 166 -11.49 -17.44 16.22
C ALA A 166 -11.34 -16.24 17.19
N CYS A 167 -10.50 -15.28 16.84
CA CYS A 167 -10.27 -14.07 17.62
C CYS A 167 -11.51 -13.15 17.69
N SER A 168 -12.32 -13.10 16.63
CA SER A 168 -13.44 -12.17 16.54
C SER A 168 -14.55 -12.41 17.56
N GLN A 169 -14.62 -13.61 18.13
CA GLN A 169 -15.52 -13.95 19.22
C GLN A 169 -15.29 -13.12 20.50
N PHE A 170 -14.09 -12.55 20.66
CA PHE A 170 -13.68 -11.87 21.88
C PHE A 170 -13.00 -10.51 21.63
N ASN A 171 -12.87 -10.08 20.36
CA ASN A 171 -12.13 -8.89 19.99
C ASN A 171 -12.70 -8.20 18.73
N ASP A 172 -13.27 -7.00 18.91
CA ASP A 172 -13.87 -6.20 17.84
C ASP A 172 -12.89 -5.83 16.72
N LEU A 173 -11.59 -5.73 17.01
CA LEU A 173 -10.57 -5.48 15.97
C LEU A 173 -10.48 -6.67 15.02
N CYS A 174 -10.54 -7.90 15.54
CA CYS A 174 -10.49 -9.10 14.72
C CYS A 174 -11.74 -9.21 13.85
N GLU A 175 -12.92 -8.89 14.38
CA GLU A 175 -14.18 -8.89 13.61
C GLU A 175 -14.11 -7.90 12.44
N GLY A 176 -13.69 -6.66 12.68
CA GLY A 176 -13.58 -5.65 11.63
C GLY A 176 -12.59 -6.01 10.52
N ILE A 177 -11.51 -6.74 10.85
CA ILE A 177 -10.53 -7.21 9.87
C ILE A 177 -11.08 -8.40 9.08
N PHE A 178 -11.70 -9.36 9.77
CA PHE A 178 -12.32 -10.52 9.15
C PHE A 178 -13.37 -10.10 8.12
N GLN A 179 -14.32 -9.24 8.52
CA GLN A 179 -15.36 -8.73 7.63
C GLN A 179 -14.76 -8.07 6.38
N ARG A 180 -13.74 -7.23 6.53
CA ARG A 180 -13.09 -6.55 5.40
C ARG A 180 -12.51 -7.55 4.41
N LEU A 181 -11.85 -8.61 4.87
CA LEU A 181 -11.28 -9.64 4.00
C LEU A 181 -12.38 -10.46 3.31
N SER A 182 -13.45 -10.82 4.02
CA SER A 182 -14.56 -11.61 3.47
C SER A 182 -15.31 -10.91 2.31
N GLU A 183 -15.25 -9.58 2.25
CA GLU A 183 -15.85 -8.79 1.17
C GLU A 183 -14.97 -8.67 -0.09
N ARG A 184 -13.71 -9.10 -0.05
CA ARG A 184 -12.76 -8.91 -1.17
C ARG A 184 -12.87 -10.04 -2.20
N SER A 185 -12.44 -9.75 -3.42
CA SER A 185 -12.31 -10.78 -4.46
C SER A 185 -11.33 -11.87 -4.00
N PRO A 186 -11.73 -13.16 -4.02
CA PRO A 186 -10.84 -14.27 -3.70
C PRO A 186 -9.59 -14.29 -4.59
N THR A 187 -9.75 -14.06 -5.89
CA THR A 187 -8.63 -14.00 -6.84
C THR A 187 -7.68 -12.85 -6.49
N ALA A 188 -8.21 -11.65 -6.23
CA ALA A 188 -7.40 -10.49 -5.84
C ALA A 188 -6.60 -10.71 -4.55
N LEU A 189 -7.22 -11.28 -3.53
CA LEU A 189 -6.56 -11.62 -2.27
C LEU A 189 -5.40 -12.61 -2.50
N ALA A 190 -5.68 -13.67 -3.26
CA ALA A 190 -4.73 -14.73 -3.54
C ALA A 190 -3.53 -14.22 -4.35
N THR A 191 -3.79 -13.43 -5.40
CA THR A 191 -2.76 -12.75 -6.19
C THR A 191 -1.94 -11.78 -5.34
N THR A 192 -2.59 -10.97 -4.51
CA THR A 192 -1.91 -9.98 -3.65
C THR A 192 -0.92 -10.66 -2.69
N LEU A 193 -1.35 -11.72 -1.98
CA LEU A 193 -0.46 -12.42 -1.06
C LEU A 193 0.74 -13.04 -1.78
N GLN A 194 0.53 -13.60 -2.97
CA GLN A 194 1.62 -14.19 -3.75
C GLN A 194 2.61 -13.15 -4.25
N LEU A 195 2.13 -12.00 -4.72
CA LEU A 195 3.00 -10.91 -5.16
C LEU A 195 3.81 -10.34 -4.00
N LEU A 196 3.20 -10.16 -2.82
CA LEU A 196 3.91 -9.76 -1.61
C LEU A 196 5.08 -10.72 -1.32
N ARG A 197 4.82 -12.03 -1.31
CA ARG A 197 5.86 -13.05 -1.07
C ARG A 197 6.93 -13.07 -2.16
N LEU A 198 6.53 -12.93 -3.42
CA LEU A 198 7.47 -12.93 -4.53
C LEU A 198 8.35 -11.68 -4.53
N ASN A 199 7.79 -10.52 -4.18
CA ASN A 199 8.46 -9.23 -4.30
C ASN A 199 9.23 -8.80 -3.04
N GLU A 200 9.12 -9.57 -1.95
CA GLU A 200 9.91 -9.38 -0.74
C GLU A 200 11.43 -9.37 -1.05
N GLY A 201 12.08 -8.23 -0.76
CA GLY A 201 13.52 -8.04 -0.99
C GLY A 201 13.95 -7.90 -2.46
N ARG A 202 13.02 -7.85 -3.42
CA ARG A 202 13.38 -7.69 -4.84
C ARG A 202 13.68 -6.23 -5.19
N PRO A 203 14.58 -5.97 -6.16
CA PRO A 203 14.76 -4.64 -6.74
C PRO A 203 13.44 -4.11 -7.32
N ILE A 204 13.15 -2.83 -7.12
CA ILE A 204 11.85 -2.24 -7.46
C ILE A 204 11.49 -2.36 -8.95
N GLU A 205 12.48 -2.39 -9.84
CA GLU A 205 12.29 -2.61 -11.28
C GLU A 205 11.73 -4.01 -11.57
N ALA A 206 12.19 -5.01 -10.82
CA ALA A 206 11.72 -6.37 -10.94
C ALA A 206 10.31 -6.53 -10.37
N VAL A 207 9.98 -5.74 -9.35
CA VAL A 207 8.63 -5.62 -8.79
C VAL A 207 7.68 -5.05 -9.86
N PHE A 208 8.01 -3.90 -10.47
CA PHE A 208 7.19 -3.31 -11.54
C PHE A 208 6.98 -4.24 -12.75
N LYS A 209 7.99 -5.02 -13.14
CA LYS A 209 7.83 -6.05 -14.19
C LYS A 209 6.81 -7.13 -13.80
N THR A 210 6.78 -7.49 -12.53
CA THR A 210 5.84 -8.50 -12.00
C THR A 210 4.44 -7.90 -11.87
N ASP A 211 4.33 -6.66 -11.40
CA ASP A 211 3.07 -5.91 -11.34
C ASP A 211 2.43 -5.81 -12.72
N LEU A 212 3.20 -5.49 -13.76
CA LEU A 212 2.69 -5.43 -15.13
C LEU A 212 2.07 -6.76 -15.60
N LYS A 213 2.69 -7.88 -15.26
CA LYS A 213 2.17 -9.22 -15.59
C LYS A 213 0.88 -9.52 -14.83
N ALA A 214 0.85 -9.26 -13.52
CA ALA A 214 -0.33 -9.44 -12.70
C ALA A 214 -1.50 -8.54 -13.12
N ALA A 215 -1.20 -7.28 -13.47
CA ALA A 215 -2.18 -6.33 -13.99
C ALA A 215 -2.80 -6.82 -15.29
N ARG A 216 -1.99 -7.25 -16.27
CA ARG A 216 -2.49 -7.83 -17.53
C ARG A 216 -3.42 -9.02 -17.30
N PHE A 217 -3.08 -9.89 -16.34
CA PHE A 217 -3.94 -11.01 -15.98
C PHE A 217 -5.28 -10.53 -15.36
N LEU A 218 -5.22 -9.71 -14.31
CA LEU A 218 -6.43 -9.29 -13.57
C LEU A 218 -7.36 -8.40 -14.39
N LEU A 219 -6.83 -7.57 -15.29
CA LEU A 219 -7.63 -6.77 -16.23
C LEU A 219 -8.50 -7.62 -17.15
N THR A 220 -8.12 -8.88 -17.41
CA THR A 220 -8.92 -9.85 -18.18
C THR A 220 -9.83 -10.71 -17.32
N HIS A 221 -9.69 -10.64 -15.99
CA HIS A 221 -10.43 -11.47 -15.06
C HIS A 221 -11.81 -10.86 -14.72
N PRO A 222 -12.89 -11.65 -14.60
CA PRO A 222 -14.24 -11.14 -14.35
C PRO A 222 -14.37 -10.25 -13.11
N ASP A 223 -13.66 -10.59 -12.02
CA ASP A 223 -13.69 -9.83 -10.76
C ASP A 223 -13.30 -8.36 -10.92
N TYR A 224 -12.40 -8.01 -11.84
CA TYR A 224 -12.00 -6.61 -12.01
C TYR A 224 -13.17 -5.77 -12.52
N ILE A 225 -13.85 -6.25 -13.57
CA ILE A 225 -15.02 -5.58 -14.16
C ILE A 225 -16.17 -5.54 -13.15
N GLU A 226 -16.43 -6.65 -12.46
CA GLU A 226 -17.48 -6.72 -11.45
C GLU A 226 -17.22 -5.81 -10.25
N GLY A 227 -15.96 -5.72 -9.80
CA GLY A 227 -15.57 -4.84 -8.71
C GLY A 227 -15.76 -3.36 -9.07
N ILE A 228 -15.37 -2.97 -10.29
CA ILE A 228 -15.63 -1.62 -10.80
C ILE A 228 -17.14 -1.35 -10.89
N ARG A 229 -17.91 -2.29 -11.46
CA ARG A 229 -19.36 -2.17 -11.58
C ARG A 229 -19.98 -1.91 -10.21
N ALA A 230 -19.75 -2.80 -9.24
CA ALA A 230 -20.38 -2.74 -7.92
C ALA A 230 -20.01 -1.48 -7.14
N ARG A 231 -18.76 -0.97 -7.29
CA ARG A 231 -18.23 0.08 -6.39
C ARG A 231 -18.18 1.47 -7.00
N LEU A 232 -18.05 1.58 -8.32
CA LEU A 232 -17.83 2.86 -9.00
C LEU A 232 -18.97 3.23 -9.95
N ILE A 233 -19.52 2.24 -10.67
CA ILE A 233 -20.57 2.48 -11.66
C ILE A 233 -21.95 2.43 -11.01
N ASP A 234 -22.37 1.25 -10.56
CA ASP A 234 -23.70 1.02 -9.99
C ASP A 234 -23.77 1.44 -8.51
N LYS A 235 -22.62 1.38 -7.82
CA LYS A 235 -22.46 1.77 -6.40
C LYS A 235 -23.40 1.03 -5.46
N ASP A 236 -23.71 -0.23 -5.76
CA ASP A 236 -24.53 -1.10 -4.92
C ASP A 236 -23.74 -1.74 -3.76
N ASP A 237 -22.40 -1.71 -3.82
CA ASP A 237 -21.49 -2.37 -2.87
C ASP A 237 -21.65 -3.91 -2.80
N GLN A 238 -22.32 -4.53 -3.79
CA GLN A 238 -22.66 -5.96 -3.86
C GLN A 238 -21.97 -6.70 -5.03
N PRO A 239 -20.64 -6.86 -4.99
CA PRO A 239 -19.91 -7.56 -6.03
C PRO A 239 -20.17 -9.07 -6.00
N ARG A 240 -20.28 -9.68 -7.18
CA ARG A 240 -20.46 -11.13 -7.36
C ARG A 240 -19.18 -11.76 -7.89
N TRP A 241 -18.27 -12.05 -6.96
CA TRP A 241 -16.95 -12.60 -7.27
C TRP A 241 -17.00 -13.99 -7.91
N GLN A 242 -16.02 -14.26 -8.78
CA GLN A 242 -15.81 -15.52 -9.48
C GLN A 242 -14.34 -15.94 -9.37
N PRO A 243 -13.99 -16.93 -8.52
CA PRO A 243 -14.91 -17.74 -7.72
C PRO A 243 -15.52 -16.93 -6.56
N GLU A 244 -16.66 -17.42 -6.05
CA GLU A 244 -17.40 -16.79 -4.95
C GLU A 244 -16.70 -16.91 -3.58
N SER A 245 -15.72 -17.81 -3.44
CA SER A 245 -14.98 -18.03 -2.20
C SER A 245 -13.53 -18.49 -2.44
N LEU A 246 -12.68 -18.34 -1.42
CA LEU A 246 -11.28 -18.74 -1.47
C LEU A 246 -11.09 -20.26 -1.62
N GLU A 247 -11.97 -21.07 -1.03
CA GLU A 247 -11.93 -22.54 -1.11
C GLU A 247 -12.18 -23.06 -2.52
N LYS A 248 -12.89 -22.27 -3.34
CA LYS A 248 -13.21 -22.58 -4.74
C LYS A 248 -12.14 -22.10 -5.71
N LEU A 249 -11.06 -21.47 -5.25
CA LEU A 249 -9.93 -21.11 -6.11
C LEU A 249 -9.24 -22.37 -6.65
N THR A 250 -9.23 -22.48 -7.97
CA THR A 250 -8.50 -23.56 -8.65
C THR A 250 -7.01 -23.24 -8.69
N ARG A 251 -6.16 -24.29 -8.67
CA ARG A 251 -4.71 -24.13 -8.81
C ARG A 251 -4.30 -23.41 -10.10
N THR A 252 -5.15 -23.43 -11.13
CA THR A 252 -4.89 -22.84 -12.46
C THR A 252 -4.76 -21.33 -12.43
N VAL A 253 -5.50 -20.62 -11.56
CA VAL A 253 -5.38 -19.15 -11.38
C VAL A 253 -3.95 -18.77 -11.00
N PHE A 254 -3.30 -19.61 -10.19
CA PHE A 254 -1.93 -19.38 -9.72
C PHE A 254 -0.86 -19.61 -10.79
N MET A 255 -1.11 -20.47 -11.78
CA MET A 255 -0.13 -20.73 -12.84
C MET A 255 -0.14 -19.63 -13.92
N ALA A 256 -1.25 -18.94 -14.15
CA ALA A 256 -1.37 -17.96 -15.22
C ALA A 256 -0.48 -16.71 -15.01
N ILE A 257 -0.31 -16.24 -13.78
CA ILE A 257 0.49 -15.05 -13.46
C ILE A 257 2.01 -15.34 -13.51
N PHE A 258 2.39 -16.58 -13.18
CA PHE A 258 3.80 -16.97 -13.00
C PHE A 258 4.32 -17.96 -14.05
N SER A 259 3.54 -18.25 -15.09
CA SER A 259 4.03 -19.02 -16.24
C SER A 259 5.10 -18.21 -16.97
N PRO A 260 6.26 -18.80 -17.32
CA PRO A 260 7.25 -18.11 -18.14
C PRO A 260 6.61 -17.73 -19.48
N SER A 261 6.60 -16.44 -19.78
CA SER A 261 6.15 -15.91 -21.06
C SER A 261 7.16 -16.31 -22.13
N ASN A 262 6.75 -17.12 -23.11
CA ASN A 262 7.57 -17.51 -24.27
C ASN A 262 7.78 -16.38 -25.30
N SER A 263 7.48 -15.13 -24.96
CA SER A 263 7.60 -13.99 -25.87
C SER A 263 8.87 -13.18 -25.59
N GLN A 264 9.71 -13.04 -26.61
CA GLN A 264 10.93 -12.23 -26.64
C GLN A 264 10.70 -10.70 -26.62
N ASP A 265 9.49 -10.23 -26.30
CA ASP A 265 9.08 -8.83 -26.48
C ASP A 265 9.01 -8.02 -25.17
N ASP A 266 10.00 -8.14 -24.29
CA ASP A 266 10.12 -7.29 -23.09
C ASP A 266 11.55 -6.66 -23.01
N LEU A 267 11.94 -5.92 -24.06
CA LEU A 267 13.04 -4.94 -24.03
C LEU A 267 12.49 -3.53 -23.74
#